data_AF-A0A2G4SFN5-F1
#
_entry.id   AF-A0A2G4SFN5-F1
#
_cell.length_a   1.000
_cell.length_b   1.000
_cell.length_c   1.000
_cell.angle_alpha   90.00
_cell.angle_beta   90.00
_cell.angle_gamma   90.00
#
_symmetry.space_group_name_H-M   'P 1'
#
loop_
_entity.id
_entity.type
_entity.pdbx_description
1 polymer ?
#
loop_
_entity_poly.entity_id
_entity_poly.type
_entity_poly.pdbx_seq_one_letter_code
_entity_poly.pdbx_strand_id
1 'polypeptide(L)'
;MGKNFGHLSKYCSDRCGIQVARTRIEQAEMKNPLSRGKLSSFADMDDRARLSRVKEERQHAKSMIKLCQHKLRFLELLADKHNEECCGFDSRLSWPDTIWEKVESIDEHDLMLLNSQSEWVTQKPFSSCSLKKCTKHINWQKLKLAEIEQEKSEQFVILSMLERERQQIKARMKKRREDIDLIEFLENSTIIHS
;
A
#
# COMPACT_ATOMS: atom_id res chain seq x y z
N MET A 1 -68.76 33.49 -2.97
CA MET A 1 -67.42 33.48 -2.36
C MET A 1 -67.21 32.13 -1.68
N GLY A 2 -66.31 31.31 -2.21
CA GLY A 2 -66.08 29.93 -1.75
C GLY A 2 -65.40 29.90 -0.39
N LYS A 3 -65.98 29.13 0.54
CA LYS A 3 -65.40 28.88 1.87
C LYS A 3 -64.28 27.85 1.72
N ASN A 4 -63.04 28.28 1.94
CA ASN A 4 -61.91 27.38 2.11
C ASN A 4 -62.11 26.61 3.42
N PHE A 5 -62.51 25.34 3.33
CA PHE A 5 -62.30 24.40 4.44
C PHE A 5 -60.82 24.07 4.49
N GLY A 6 -60.06 24.98 5.11
CA GLY A 6 -58.65 24.78 5.45
C GLY A 6 -58.56 23.57 6.38
N HIS A 7 -57.93 22.52 5.87
CA HIS A 7 -57.66 21.28 6.58
C HIS A 7 -57.08 21.60 7.97
N LEU A 8 -57.84 21.34 9.04
CA LEU A 8 -57.36 21.50 10.42
C LEU A 8 -56.13 20.61 10.59
N SER A 9 -54.94 21.22 10.68
CA SER A 9 -53.70 20.50 10.89
C SER A 9 -53.76 19.76 12.22
N LYS A 10 -53.40 18.48 12.23
CA LYS A 10 -53.37 17.64 13.46
C LYS A 10 -52.28 18.07 14.44
N TYR A 11 -51.49 19.10 14.12
CA TYR A 11 -50.33 19.55 14.88
C TYR A 11 -50.55 20.96 15.44
N CYS A 12 -49.96 21.24 16.60
CA CYS A 12 -50.09 22.52 17.30
C CYS A 12 -49.69 23.76 16.48
N SER A 13 -48.85 23.60 15.47
CA SER A 13 -48.45 24.61 14.50
C SER A 13 -47.79 23.95 13.29
N ASP A 14 -47.60 24.69 12.20
CA ASP A 14 -46.85 24.20 11.03
C ASP A 14 -45.41 23.86 11.41
N ARG A 15 -44.79 24.61 12.32
CA ARG A 15 -43.47 24.29 12.88
C ARG A 15 -43.48 22.97 13.65
N CYS A 16 -44.50 22.73 14.49
CA CYS A 16 -44.69 21.44 15.17
C CYS A 16 -44.81 20.30 14.15
N GLY A 17 -45.63 20.48 13.10
CA GLY A 17 -45.86 19.47 12.06
C GLY A 17 -44.63 19.14 11.24
N ILE A 18 -43.86 20.15 10.82
CA ILE A 18 -42.59 19.98 10.09
C ILE A 18 -41.55 19.28 10.97
N GLN A 19 -41.47 19.62 12.26
CA GLN A 19 -40.53 18.98 13.18
C GLN A 19 -40.87 17.48 13.35
N VAL A 20 -42.14 17.14 13.55
CA VAL A 20 -42.59 15.75 13.61
C VAL A 20 -42.32 15.01 12.28
N ALA A 21 -42.55 15.66 11.14
CA ALA A 21 -42.26 15.08 9.83
C ALA A 21 -40.75 14.80 9.65
N ARG A 22 -39.88 15.76 10.01
CA ARG A 22 -38.41 15.58 9.98
C ARG A 22 -37.95 14.42 10.86
N THR A 23 -38.40 14.38 12.11
CA THR A 23 -38.04 13.29 13.02
C THR A 23 -38.53 11.93 12.52
N ARG A 24 -39.71 11.87 11.87
CA ARG A 24 -40.23 10.63 11.26
C ARG A 24 -39.41 10.21 10.03
N ILE A 25 -38.98 11.15 9.19
CA ILE A 25 -38.11 10.88 8.05
C ILE A 25 -36.75 10.37 8.54
N GLU A 26 -36.12 11.04 9.49
CA GLU A 26 -34.85 10.60 10.10
C GLU A 26 -34.96 9.20 10.72
N GLN A 27 -36.05 8.91 11.44
CA GLN A 27 -36.31 7.58 11.99
C GLN A 27 -36.55 6.52 10.90
N ALA A 28 -37.23 6.86 9.80
CA ALA A 28 -37.46 5.96 8.70
C ALA A 28 -36.19 5.69 7.89
N GLU A 29 -35.33 6.69 7.71
CA GLU A 29 -34.03 6.55 7.04
C GLU A 29 -33.05 5.70 7.87
N MET A 30 -33.01 5.88 9.19
CA MET A 30 -32.23 5.01 10.09
C MET A 30 -32.72 3.56 10.08
N LYS A 31 -34.02 3.34 9.85
CA LYS A 31 -34.69 2.03 9.80
C LYS A 31 -34.84 1.47 8.38
N ASN A 32 -34.22 2.07 7.36
CA ASN A 32 -34.32 1.55 6.00
C ASN A 32 -33.15 0.60 5.69
N PRO A 33 -33.31 -0.74 5.88
CA PRO A 33 -32.25 -1.72 5.64
C PRO A 33 -31.76 -1.71 4.19
N LEU A 34 -32.57 -1.31 3.21
CA LEU A 34 -32.17 -1.24 1.80
C LEU A 34 -31.15 -0.11 1.54
N SER A 35 -31.29 1.04 2.22
CA SER A 35 -30.33 2.15 2.15
C SER A 35 -29.01 1.80 2.85
N ARG A 36 -29.12 1.24 4.06
CA ARG A 36 -27.97 0.83 4.88
C ARG A 36 -27.18 -0.31 4.24
N GLY A 37 -27.85 -1.31 3.67
CA GLY A 37 -27.22 -2.40 2.95
C GLY A 37 -26.45 -1.94 1.71
N LYS A 38 -26.99 -0.97 0.96
CA LYS A 38 -26.29 -0.35 -0.19
C LYS A 38 -25.02 0.39 0.25
N LEU A 39 -25.12 1.25 1.26
CA LEU A 39 -23.96 1.99 1.81
C LEU A 39 -22.87 1.03 2.32
N SER A 40 -23.26 -0.04 3.02
CA SER A 40 -22.33 -1.06 3.49
C SER A 40 -21.65 -1.80 2.33
N SER A 41 -22.40 -2.14 1.28
CA SER A 41 -21.87 -2.81 0.08
C SER A 41 -20.84 -1.95 -0.66
N PHE A 42 -21.10 -0.65 -0.86
CA PHE A 42 -20.13 0.26 -1.47
C PHE A 42 -18.85 0.40 -0.62
N ALA A 43 -18.99 0.55 0.69
CA ALA A 43 -17.85 0.61 1.59
C ALA A 43 -17.06 -0.71 1.65
N ASP A 44 -17.70 -1.86 1.48
CA ASP A 44 -17.03 -3.16 1.35
C ASP A 44 -16.24 -3.29 0.05
N MET A 45 -16.81 -2.81 -1.07
CA MET A 45 -16.12 -2.78 -2.35
C MET A 45 -14.89 -1.87 -2.30
N ASP A 46 -15.01 -0.68 -1.71
CA ASP A 46 -13.87 0.24 -1.55
C ASP A 46 -12.78 -0.36 -0.67
N ASP A 47 -13.11 -0.91 0.52
CA ASP A 47 -12.12 -1.53 1.39
C ASP A 47 -11.44 -2.74 0.71
N ARG A 48 -12.15 -3.52 -0.12
CA ARG A 48 -11.55 -4.59 -0.95
C ARG A 48 -10.60 -4.05 -2.00
N ALA A 49 -10.97 -3.00 -2.72
CA ALA A 49 -10.12 -2.35 -3.71
C ALA A 49 -8.85 -1.78 -3.05
N ARG A 50 -9.00 -1.15 -1.87
CA ARG A 50 -7.88 -0.68 -1.05
C ARG A 50 -6.96 -1.81 -0.61
N LEU A 51 -7.52 -2.93 -0.14
CA LEU A 51 -6.72 -4.11 0.21
C LEU A 51 -5.93 -4.67 -0.98
N SER A 52 -6.48 -4.62 -2.21
CA SER A 52 -5.73 -4.99 -3.41
C SER A 52 -4.54 -4.07 -3.63
N ARG A 53 -4.75 -2.75 -3.59
CA ARG A 53 -3.67 -1.77 -3.72
C ARG A 53 -2.58 -1.94 -2.67
N VAL A 54 -2.96 -2.07 -1.40
CA VAL A 54 -2.01 -2.33 -0.29
C VAL A 54 -1.23 -3.62 -0.52
N LYS A 55 -1.84 -4.66 -1.09
CA LYS A 55 -1.14 -5.91 -1.42
C LYS A 55 -0.12 -5.71 -2.54
N GLU A 56 -0.48 -4.99 -3.59
CA GLU A 56 0.39 -4.66 -4.72
C GLU A 56 1.57 -3.79 -4.28
N GLU A 57 1.32 -2.70 -3.55
CA GLU A 57 2.35 -1.82 -3.00
C GLU A 57 3.28 -2.56 -2.04
N ARG A 58 2.74 -3.45 -1.19
CA ARG A 58 3.55 -4.29 -0.31
C ARG A 58 4.46 -5.22 -1.10
N GLN A 59 3.97 -5.80 -2.18
CA GLN A 59 4.78 -6.67 -3.04
C GLN A 59 5.89 -5.86 -3.72
N HIS A 60 5.57 -4.67 -4.21
CA HIS A 60 6.56 -3.77 -4.81
C HIS A 60 7.66 -3.38 -3.82
N ALA A 61 7.32 -2.93 -2.61
CA ALA A 61 8.31 -2.58 -1.59
C ALA A 61 9.23 -3.76 -1.23
N LYS A 62 8.69 -4.99 -1.18
CA LYS A 62 9.51 -6.20 -1.00
C LYS A 62 10.47 -6.45 -2.16
N SER A 63 10.01 -6.27 -3.40
CA SER A 63 10.87 -6.40 -4.58
C SER A 63 12.01 -5.37 -4.55
N MET A 64 11.73 -4.13 -4.14
CA MET A 64 12.74 -3.08 -3.98
C MET A 64 13.78 -3.43 -2.89
N ILE A 65 13.35 -4.00 -1.77
CA ILE A 65 14.29 -4.49 -0.74
C ILE A 65 15.20 -5.59 -1.28
N LYS A 66 14.63 -6.57 -2.01
CA LYS A 66 15.42 -7.64 -2.66
C LYS A 66 16.45 -7.06 -3.63
N LEU A 67 16.04 -6.08 -4.44
CA LEU A 67 16.91 -5.37 -5.36
C LEU A 67 18.05 -4.66 -4.63
N CYS A 68 17.75 -3.94 -3.54
CA CYS A 68 18.77 -3.31 -2.69
C CYS A 68 19.75 -4.35 -2.12
N GLN A 69 19.28 -5.51 -1.69
CA GLN A 69 20.13 -6.60 -1.19
C GLN A 69 21.10 -7.11 -2.26
N HIS A 70 20.66 -7.27 -3.51
CA HIS A 70 21.56 -7.64 -4.61
C HIS A 70 22.59 -6.55 -4.90
N LYS A 71 22.18 -5.27 -4.92
CA LYS A 71 23.13 -4.15 -5.10
C LYS A 71 24.16 -4.08 -3.96
N LEU A 72 23.75 -4.30 -2.71
CA LEU A 72 24.64 -4.35 -1.56
C LEU A 72 25.64 -5.51 -1.68
N ARG A 73 25.16 -6.71 -2.00
CA ARG A 73 26.04 -7.88 -2.17
C ARG A 73 27.08 -7.64 -3.27
N PHE A 74 26.66 -7.03 -4.39
CA PHE A 74 27.58 -6.67 -5.45
C PHE A 74 28.61 -5.63 -5.00
N LEU A 75 28.18 -4.60 -4.26
CA LEU A 75 29.06 -3.58 -3.69
C LEU A 75 30.10 -4.16 -2.73
N GLU A 76 29.69 -5.09 -1.87
CA GLU A 76 30.59 -5.81 -0.96
C GLU A 76 31.64 -6.60 -1.74
N LEU A 77 31.23 -7.39 -2.74
CA LEU A 77 32.15 -8.15 -3.57
C LEU A 77 33.14 -7.27 -4.35
N LEU A 78 32.71 -6.09 -4.79
CA LEU A 78 33.58 -5.10 -5.40
C LEU A 78 34.59 -4.53 -4.41
N ALA A 79 34.16 -4.25 -3.17
CA ALA A 79 35.03 -3.74 -2.12
C ALA A 79 36.05 -4.80 -1.68
N ASP A 80 35.65 -6.07 -1.56
CA ASP A 80 36.54 -7.17 -1.19
C ASP A 80 37.63 -7.43 -2.25
N LYS A 81 37.28 -7.26 -3.53
CA LYS A 81 38.24 -7.38 -4.64
C LYS A 81 38.96 -6.08 -4.98
N HIS A 82 38.63 -4.98 -4.31
CA HIS A 82 39.18 -3.67 -4.61
C HIS A 82 40.67 -3.65 -4.27
N ASN A 83 41.49 -3.26 -5.24
CA ASN A 83 42.88 -2.92 -5.00
C ASN A 83 42.97 -1.41 -4.73
N GLU A 84 43.44 -1.04 -3.54
CA GLU A 84 43.59 0.36 -3.09
C GLU A 84 44.44 1.22 -4.04
N GLU A 85 45.24 0.62 -4.92
CA GLU A 85 46.03 1.29 -5.95
C GLU A 85 45.20 1.99 -7.04
N CYS A 86 43.92 1.67 -7.18
CA CYS A 86 43.05 2.25 -8.20
C CYS A 86 41.66 2.61 -7.65
N CYS A 87 40.86 3.32 -8.46
CA CYS A 87 39.53 3.75 -8.05
C CYS A 87 38.55 2.61 -7.80
N GLY A 88 38.54 1.57 -8.65
CA GLY A 88 37.68 0.38 -8.50
C GLY A 88 36.20 0.57 -8.82
N PHE A 89 35.72 1.79 -9.10
CA PHE A 89 34.30 2.02 -9.37
C PHE A 89 33.79 1.21 -10.56
N ASP A 90 32.73 0.43 -10.37
CA ASP A 90 32.06 -0.32 -11.42
C ASP A 90 30.77 0.36 -11.85
N SER A 91 30.66 0.68 -13.15
CA SER A 91 29.49 1.35 -13.73
C SER A 91 28.16 0.61 -13.52
N ARG A 92 28.18 -0.70 -13.23
CA ARG A 92 26.98 -1.51 -12.96
C ARG A 92 26.24 -1.06 -11.71
N LEU A 93 26.93 -0.43 -10.74
CA LEU A 93 26.29 0.19 -9.58
C LEU A 93 25.35 1.36 -9.93
N SER A 94 25.44 1.87 -11.16
CA SER A 94 24.57 2.94 -11.67
C SER A 94 23.63 2.46 -12.78
N TRP A 95 23.53 1.14 -12.99
CA TRP A 95 22.56 0.59 -13.93
C TRP A 95 21.12 0.80 -13.47
N PRO A 96 20.16 0.97 -14.40
CA PRO A 96 18.75 1.09 -14.07
C PRO A 96 18.22 -0.13 -13.33
N ASP A 97 17.23 0.10 -12.47
CA ASP A 97 16.60 -0.96 -11.67
C ASP A 97 15.98 -2.06 -12.54
N THR A 98 15.47 -1.73 -13.73
CA THR A 98 14.97 -2.72 -14.70
C THR A 98 15.97 -3.81 -15.10
N ILE A 99 17.27 -3.58 -14.91
CA ILE A 99 18.30 -4.62 -15.07
C ILE A 99 18.45 -5.40 -13.77
N TRP A 100 18.55 -4.70 -12.64
CA TRP A 100 18.68 -5.30 -11.31
C TRP A 100 17.49 -6.16 -10.89
N GLU A 101 16.28 -5.84 -11.35
CA GLU A 101 15.06 -6.62 -11.15
C GLU A 101 15.17 -8.05 -11.71
N LYS A 102 16.05 -8.27 -12.68
CA LYS A 102 16.28 -9.58 -13.30
C LYS A 102 17.34 -10.40 -12.57
N VAL A 103 18.05 -9.79 -11.61
CA VAL A 103 19.14 -10.44 -10.87
C VAL A 103 18.54 -11.32 -9.78
N GLU A 104 18.94 -12.59 -9.79
CA GLU A 104 18.62 -13.56 -8.74
C GLU A 104 19.85 -13.90 -7.90
N SER A 105 21.03 -13.94 -8.53
CA SER A 105 22.29 -14.23 -7.85
C SER A 105 23.45 -13.49 -8.49
N ILE A 106 24.60 -13.49 -7.80
CA ILE A 106 25.84 -12.87 -8.29
C ILE A 106 26.92 -13.93 -8.22
N ASP A 107 27.60 -14.17 -9.33
CA ASP A 107 28.80 -15.00 -9.33
C ASP A 107 29.93 -14.28 -8.60
N GLU A 108 30.43 -14.88 -7.52
CA GLU A 108 31.43 -14.24 -6.67
C GLU A 108 32.83 -14.23 -7.29
N HIS A 109 33.12 -15.08 -8.27
CA HIS A 109 34.44 -15.19 -8.91
C HIS A 109 34.57 -14.18 -10.04
N ASP A 110 33.57 -14.08 -10.90
CA ASP A 110 33.60 -13.22 -12.09
C ASP A 110 32.73 -11.96 -11.94
N LEU A 111 32.07 -11.79 -10.79
CA LEU A 111 31.15 -10.68 -10.51
C LEU A 111 30.00 -10.60 -11.52
N MET A 112 29.59 -11.73 -12.10
CA MET A 112 28.51 -11.76 -13.08
C MET A 112 27.15 -11.66 -12.38
N LEU A 113 26.27 -10.81 -12.90
CA LEU A 113 24.90 -10.68 -12.41
C LEU A 113 24.02 -11.72 -13.12
N LEU A 114 23.49 -12.70 -12.40
CA LEU A 114 22.81 -13.86 -12.99
C LEU A 114 21.30 -13.82 -12.75
N ASN A 115 20.52 -14.30 -13.71
CA ASN A 115 19.07 -14.47 -13.61
C ASN A 115 18.70 -15.82 -12.94
N SER A 116 17.40 -16.13 -12.90
CA SER A 116 16.88 -17.39 -12.35
C SER A 116 17.34 -18.67 -13.08
N GLN A 117 17.84 -18.54 -14.30
CA GLN A 117 18.39 -19.62 -15.12
C GLN A 117 19.91 -19.70 -15.02
N SER A 118 20.53 -18.93 -14.12
CA SER A 118 22.00 -18.77 -14.00
C SER A 118 22.66 -18.20 -15.26
N GLU A 119 21.92 -17.45 -16.07
CA GLU A 119 22.44 -16.77 -17.25
C GLU A 119 22.69 -15.28 -16.93
N TRP A 120 23.62 -14.67 -17.65
CA TRP A 120 23.94 -13.25 -17.47
C TRP A 120 22.72 -12.36 -17.79
N VAL A 121 22.33 -11.48 -16.87
CA VAL A 121 21.10 -10.67 -16.99
C VAL A 121 21.09 -9.71 -18.18
N THR A 122 22.25 -9.33 -18.70
CA THR A 122 22.38 -8.42 -19.84
C THR A 122 23.76 -8.52 -20.47
N GLN A 123 23.84 -8.39 -21.80
CA GLN A 123 25.11 -8.25 -22.53
C GLN A 123 25.55 -6.78 -22.69
N LYS A 124 24.89 -5.84 -22.00
CA LYS A 124 25.28 -4.43 -22.05
C LYS A 124 26.72 -4.27 -21.56
N PRO A 125 27.55 -3.49 -22.28
CA PRO A 125 28.92 -3.24 -21.85
C PRO A 125 28.92 -2.46 -20.52
N PHE A 126 29.95 -2.73 -19.71
CA PHE A 126 30.22 -2.02 -18.47
C PHE A 126 31.72 -1.70 -18.38
N SER A 127 32.06 -0.77 -17.51
CA SER A 127 33.44 -0.37 -17.24
C SER A 127 33.73 -0.38 -15.75
N SER A 128 34.94 -0.80 -15.39
CA SER A 128 35.55 -0.56 -14.08
C SER A 128 36.59 0.57 -14.18
N CYS A 129 36.63 1.43 -13.16
CA CYS A 129 37.51 2.57 -13.14
C CYS A 129 38.88 2.18 -12.55
N SER A 130 39.91 2.12 -13.39
CA SER A 130 41.27 1.76 -12.96
C SER A 130 42.19 2.96 -12.68
N LEU A 131 41.63 4.18 -12.56
CA LEU A 131 42.41 5.39 -12.30
C LEU A 131 42.92 5.43 -10.85
N LYS A 132 44.23 5.63 -10.66
CA LYS A 132 44.85 5.73 -9.32
C LYS A 132 44.32 6.89 -8.47
N LYS A 133 44.15 8.07 -9.09
CA LYS A 133 43.65 9.29 -8.42
C LYS A 133 42.39 9.79 -9.13
N CYS A 134 41.30 9.04 -9.00
CA CYS A 134 40.04 9.41 -9.63
C CYS A 134 39.30 10.49 -8.82
N THR A 135 38.96 11.60 -9.48
CA THR A 135 38.14 12.67 -8.87
C THR A 135 36.64 12.52 -9.16
N LYS A 136 36.25 11.67 -10.11
CA LYS A 136 34.85 11.46 -10.51
C LYS A 136 34.07 10.53 -9.58
N HIS A 137 34.77 9.61 -8.91
CA HIS A 137 34.17 8.59 -8.04
C HIS A 137 34.76 8.67 -6.63
N ILE A 138 34.91 9.87 -6.11
CA ILE A 138 35.44 10.07 -4.76
C ILE A 138 34.50 9.41 -3.76
N ASN A 139 35.04 8.55 -2.88
CA ASN A 139 34.27 7.86 -1.84
C ASN A 139 33.07 7.07 -2.34
N TRP A 140 33.10 6.59 -3.60
CA TRP A 140 31.95 5.93 -4.22
C TRP A 140 31.44 4.73 -3.42
N GLN A 141 32.32 3.97 -2.75
CA GLN A 141 31.95 2.85 -1.89
C GLN A 141 31.01 3.29 -0.77
N LYS A 142 31.44 4.31 -0.01
CA LYS A 142 30.68 4.86 1.11
C LYS A 142 29.38 5.53 0.64
N LEU A 143 29.44 6.29 -0.46
CA LEU A 143 28.28 6.97 -1.01
C LEU A 143 27.24 5.96 -1.51
N LYS A 144 27.65 4.93 -2.26
CA LYS A 144 26.74 3.90 -2.77
C LYS A 144 26.17 3.04 -1.65
N LEU A 145 26.98 2.69 -0.65
CA LEU A 145 26.48 1.99 0.54
C LEU A 145 25.38 2.79 1.24
N ALA A 146 25.63 4.08 1.49
CA ALA A 146 24.66 4.95 2.15
C ALA A 146 23.37 5.13 1.33
N GLU A 147 23.49 5.32 0.00
CA GLU A 147 22.36 5.43 -0.92
C GLU A 147 21.48 4.18 -0.89
N ILE A 148 22.07 3.00 -1.02
CA ILE A 148 21.32 1.73 -1.08
C ILE A 148 20.71 1.37 0.29
N GLU A 149 21.44 1.56 1.39
CA GLU A 149 20.88 1.33 2.74
C GLU A 149 19.78 2.32 3.08
N GLN A 150 19.91 3.59 2.65
CA GLN A 150 18.82 4.56 2.80
C GLN A 150 17.57 4.09 2.05
N GLU A 151 17.68 3.76 0.76
CA GLU A 151 16.56 3.28 -0.05
C GLU A 151 15.90 2.05 0.60
N LYS A 152 16.69 1.06 1.00
CA LYS A 152 16.21 -0.14 1.70
C LYS A 152 15.48 0.21 3.01
N SER A 153 16.01 1.16 3.79
CA SER A 153 15.39 1.59 5.04
C SER A 153 14.04 2.28 4.81
N GLU A 154 13.93 3.09 3.76
CA GLU A 154 12.68 3.74 3.34
C GLU A 154 11.63 2.69 2.96
N GLN A 155 12.03 1.63 2.24
CA GLN A 155 11.12 0.52 1.91
C GLN A 155 10.61 -0.23 3.15
N PHE A 156 11.43 -0.39 4.20
CA PHE A 156 10.98 -0.97 5.47
C PHE A 156 9.96 -0.09 6.21
N VAL A 157 10.12 1.24 6.15
CA VAL A 157 9.14 2.19 6.67
C VAL A 157 7.81 2.06 5.91
N ILE A 158 7.87 2.00 4.58
CA ILE A 158 6.70 1.79 3.71
C ILE A 158 5.99 0.48 4.07
N LEU A 159 6.72 -0.63 4.21
CA LEU A 159 6.13 -1.92 4.61
C LEU A 159 5.40 -1.85 5.95
N SER A 160 5.97 -1.12 6.91
CA SER A 160 5.36 -0.93 8.23
C SER A 160 4.11 -0.05 8.17
N MET A 161 4.08 0.96 7.29
CA MET A 161 2.89 1.77 7.02
C MET A 161 1.77 0.95 6.36
N LEU A 162 2.09 0.20 5.31
CA LEU A 162 1.15 -0.67 4.60
C LEU A 162 0.57 -1.77 5.49
N GLU A 163 1.38 -2.34 6.39
CA GLU A 163 0.92 -3.30 7.38
C GLU A 163 -0.14 -2.69 8.31
N ARG A 164 0.11 -1.49 8.83
CA ARG A 164 -0.84 -0.76 9.68
C ARG A 164 -2.13 -0.43 8.92
N GLU A 165 -2.03 0.06 7.68
CA GLU A 165 -3.21 0.32 6.86
C GLU A 165 -4.03 -0.94 6.62
N ARG A 166 -3.38 -2.06 6.28
CA ARG A 166 -4.08 -3.35 6.10
C ARG A 166 -4.84 -3.77 7.35
N GLN A 167 -4.23 -3.63 8.52
CA GLN A 167 -4.86 -3.95 9.80
C GLN A 167 -6.07 -3.06 10.07
N GLN A 168 -5.96 -1.75 9.82
CA GLN A 168 -7.06 -0.82 9.97
C GLN A 168 -8.23 -1.15 9.03
N ILE A 169 -7.96 -1.42 7.74
CA ILE A 169 -9.01 -1.80 6.79
C ILE A 169 -9.71 -3.09 7.25
N LYS A 170 -8.95 -4.12 7.61
CA LYS A 170 -9.53 -5.39 8.09
C LYS A 170 -10.36 -5.22 9.37
N ALA A 171 -9.89 -4.39 10.30
CA ALA A 171 -10.64 -4.08 11.52
C ALA A 171 -11.96 -3.37 11.21
N ARG A 172 -11.97 -2.41 10.28
CA ARG A 172 -13.20 -1.73 9.84
C ARG A 172 -14.18 -2.70 9.18
N MET A 173 -13.71 -3.55 8.26
CA MET A 173 -14.55 -4.56 7.61
C MET A 173 -15.14 -5.54 8.62
N LYS A 174 -14.33 -6.02 9.58
CA LYS A 174 -14.78 -6.92 10.65
C LYS A 174 -15.87 -6.27 11.50
N LYS A 175 -15.65 -5.03 11.96
CA LYS A 175 -16.64 -4.27 12.73
C LYS A 175 -17.96 -4.12 11.98
N ARG A 176 -17.91 -3.78 10.69
CA ARG A 176 -19.13 -3.65 9.86
C ARG A 176 -19.89 -4.96 9.72
N ARG A 177 -19.19 -6.09 9.63
CA ARG A 177 -19.83 -7.41 9.62
C ARG A 177 -20.50 -7.71 10.97
N GLU A 178 -19.80 -7.49 12.07
CA GLU A 178 -20.36 -7.68 13.42
C GLU A 178 -21.60 -6.81 13.66
N ASP A 179 -21.59 -5.57 13.18
CA ASP A 179 -22.74 -4.66 13.26
C ASP A 179 -23.94 -5.18 12.45
N ILE A 180 -23.72 -5.80 11.28
CA ILE A 180 -24.78 -6.41 10.46
C ILE A 180 -25.33 -7.66 11.15
N ASP A 181 -24.45 -8.55 11.61
CA ASP A 181 -24.84 -9.80 12.28
C ASP A 181 -25.66 -9.50 13.55
N LEU A 182 -25.29 -8.45 14.30
CA LEU A 182 -26.05 -8.00 15.47
C LEU A 182 -27.45 -7.50 15.10
N ILE A 183 -27.58 -6.75 14.00
CA ILE A 183 -28.88 -6.27 13.53
C ILE A 183 -29.76 -7.45 13.10
N GLU A 184 -29.24 -8.37 12.31
CA GLU A 184 -29.96 -9.57 11.87
C GLU A 184 -30.42 -10.41 13.07
N PHE A 185 -29.56 -10.58 14.08
CA PHE A 185 -29.92 -11.26 15.32
C PHE A 185 -31.07 -10.56 16.06
N LEU A 186 -31.02 -9.23 16.21
CA LEU A 186 -32.07 -8.45 16.88
C LEU A 186 -33.40 -8.47 16.10
N GLU A 187 -33.36 -8.40 14.77
CA GLU A 187 -34.54 -8.47 13.91
C GLU A 187 -35.21 -9.86 14.00
N ASN A 188 -34.42 -10.93 14.01
CA ASN A 188 -34.92 -12.31 14.11
C ASN A 188 -35.38 -12.71 15.52
N SER A 189 -34.90 -12.03 16.56
CA SER A 189 -35.25 -12.31 17.97
C SER A 189 -36.45 -11.50 18.47
N THR A 190 -37.00 -10.58 17.68
CA THR A 190 -38.19 -9.81 18.05
C THR A 190 -39.44 -10.67 17.90
N ILE A 191 -39.69 -11.54 18.88
CA ILE A 191 -40.94 -12.30 19.03
C ILE A 191 -42.08 -11.32 19.29
N ILE A 192 -43.07 -11.31 18.41
CA ILE A 192 -44.33 -10.57 18.60
C ILE A 192 -45.12 -11.33 19.68
N HIS A 193 -45.25 -10.74 20.86
CA HIS A 193 -46.23 -11.23 21.84
C HIS A 193 -47.64 -10.92 21.33
N SER A 194 -48.40 -11.98 21.04
CA SER A 194 -49.84 -11.98 20.73
C SER A 194 -50.69 -11.59 21.92
#